data_AF-A0A8T7BMB2-F1
#
_entry.id   AF-A0A8T7BMB2-F1
#
_cell.length_a   1.000
_cell.length_b   1.000
_cell.length_c   1.000
_cell.angle_alpha   90.00
_cell.angle_beta   90.00
_cell.angle_gamma   90.00
#
_symmetry.space_group_name_H-M   'P 1'
#
loop_
_entity.id
_entity.type
_entity.pdbx_description
1 polymer ?
#
loop_
_entity_poly.entity_id
_entity_poly.type
_entity_poly.pdbx_seq_one_letter_code
_entity_poly.pdbx_strand_id
1 'polypeptide(L)'
;MKNNSERPVNKDLRPLKQALPFLLRYKARLFFAITFLLIAAGAALGMPVAFRAVIDYGFSTGQTDSIDKYFLYLLILAGVFAIFAALRFYTVMWIGERVVADIRNAVYSHVITLCPSFYETTRT
;
A
#
# COMPACT_ATOMS: atom_id res chain seq x y z
N MET A 1 38.74 -22.34 3.81
CA MET A 1 37.67 -21.60 3.09
C MET A 1 36.47 -21.45 4.01
N LYS A 2 36.31 -20.31 4.70
CA LYS A 2 35.08 -19.94 5.42
C LYS A 2 34.96 -18.41 5.36
N ASN A 3 34.12 -17.90 4.47
CA ASN A 3 33.75 -16.49 4.42
C ASN A 3 32.24 -16.40 4.18
N ASN A 4 31.46 -16.59 5.25
CA ASN A 4 30.07 -16.14 5.27
C ASN A 4 30.06 -14.84 6.06
N SER A 5 30.07 -13.73 5.32
CA SER A 5 29.77 -12.38 5.80
C SER A 5 28.28 -12.29 6.13
N GLU A 6 27.87 -12.91 7.24
CA GLU A 6 26.56 -12.65 7.84
C GLU A 6 26.58 -11.22 8.38
N ARG A 7 26.17 -10.25 7.55
CA ARG A 7 25.92 -8.88 7.98
C ARG A 7 24.96 -8.94 9.17
N PRO A 8 25.34 -8.46 10.37
CA PRO A 8 24.45 -8.49 11.52
C PRO A 8 23.19 -7.71 11.15
N VAL A 9 22.01 -8.32 11.35
CA VAL A 9 20.72 -7.67 11.12
C VAL A 9 20.63 -6.49 12.07
N ASN A 10 21.00 -5.32 11.57
CA ASN A 10 20.92 -4.07 12.31
C ASN A 10 19.44 -3.76 12.55
N LYS A 11 18.99 -3.90 13.81
CA LYS A 11 17.62 -3.59 14.26
C LYS A 11 17.35 -2.09 14.36
N ASP A 12 18.22 -1.26 13.79
CA ASP A 12 18.15 0.18 13.95
C ASP A 12 17.15 0.78 12.96
N LEU A 13 15.99 1.22 13.47
CA LEU A 13 14.91 1.82 12.67
C LEU A 13 15.16 3.30 12.36
N ARG A 14 16.27 3.87 12.82
CA ARG A 14 16.69 5.26 12.54
C ARG A 14 16.68 5.63 11.05
N PRO A 15 17.13 4.79 10.09
CA PRO A 15 17.07 5.10 8.67
C PRO A 15 15.64 5.26 8.15
N LEU A 16 14.68 4.48 8.68
CA LEU A 16 13.27 4.60 8.30
C LEU A 16 12.66 5.91 8.81
N LYS A 17 13.07 6.37 10.00
CA LYS A 17 12.67 7.68 10.54
C LYS A 17 13.20 8.85 9.69
N GLN A 18 14.36 8.70 9.04
CA GLN A 18 14.91 9.72 8.13
C GLN A 18 14.12 9.85 6.82
N ALA A 19 13.44 8.80 6.38
CA ALA A 19 12.53 8.83 5.22
C ALA A 19 11.13 9.40 5.56
N LEU A 20 10.76 9.41 6.84
CA LEU A 20 9.47 9.90 7.32
C LEU A 20 9.14 11.35 6.91
N PRO A 21 10.04 12.36 6.97
CA PRO A 21 9.73 13.71 6.52
C PRO A 21 9.38 13.79 5.02
N PHE A 22 9.99 12.96 4.17
CA PHE A 22 9.66 12.90 2.74
C PHE A 22 8.25 12.35 2.51
N LEU A 23 7.86 11.31 3.25
CA LEU A 23 6.49 10.78 3.25
C LEU A 23 5.47 11.79 3.78
N LEU A 24 5.80 12.47 4.89
CA LEU A 24 4.94 13.46 5.53
C LEU A 24 4.73 14.73 4.71
N ARG A 25 5.44 14.93 3.59
CA ARG A 25 5.12 16.00 2.63
C ARG A 25 3.83 15.70 1.85
N TYR A 26 3.40 14.43 1.80
CA TYR A 26 2.25 13.95 1.05
C TYR A 26 1.05 13.56 1.96
N LYS A 27 0.85 14.25 3.10
CA LYS A 27 -0.17 13.87 4.12
C LYS A 27 -1.58 13.72 3.59
N ALA A 28 -2.01 14.61 2.68
CA ALA A 28 -3.35 14.56 2.10
C ALA A 28 -3.57 13.25 1.32
N ARG A 29 -2.58 12.82 0.52
CA ARG A 29 -2.67 11.56 -0.23
C ARG A 29 -2.53 10.35 0.68
N LEU A 30 -1.72 10.44 1.73
CA LEU A 30 -1.63 9.40 2.76
C LEU A 30 -2.99 9.20 3.45
N PHE A 31 -3.69 10.30 3.77
CA PHE A 31 -5.03 10.25 4.34
C PHE A 31 -5.99 9.52 3.39
N PHE A 32 -6.04 9.89 2.11
CA PHE A 32 -6.86 9.17 1.12
C PHE A 32 -6.51 7.68 1.02
N ALA A 33 -5.22 7.33 1.01
CA ALA A 33 -4.78 5.93 0.97
C ALA A 33 -5.29 5.15 2.20
N ILE A 34 -5.26 5.75 3.40
CA ILE A 34 -5.78 5.13 4.62
C ILE A 34 -7.31 5.01 4.55
N THR A 35 -8.02 6.04 4.09
CA THR A 35 -9.48 5.99 3.93
C THR A 35 -9.89 4.87 2.97
N PHE A 36 -9.24 4.78 1.80
CA PHE A 36 -9.50 3.70 0.84
C PHE A 36 -9.15 2.33 1.38
N LEU A 37 -8.06 2.22 2.16
CA LEU A 37 -7.70 0.99 2.86
C LEU A 37 -8.78 0.55 3.83
N LEU A 38 -9.32 1.46 4.64
CA LEU A 38 -10.36 1.13 5.62
C LEU A 38 -11.66 0.69 4.93
N ILE A 39 -12.06 1.36 3.86
CA ILE A 39 -13.25 0.97 3.08
C ILE A 39 -13.05 -0.39 2.44
N ALA A 40 -11.90 -0.63 1.80
CA ALA A 40 -11.58 -1.93 1.19
C ALA A 40 -11.52 -3.04 2.25
N ALA A 41 -10.92 -2.80 3.41
CA ALA A 41 -10.88 -3.76 4.50
C ALA A 41 -12.29 -4.08 5.03
N GLY A 42 -13.13 -3.07 5.20
CA GLY A 42 -14.53 -3.25 5.58
C GLY A 42 -15.30 -4.09 4.56
N ALA A 43 -15.13 -3.83 3.26
CA ALA A 43 -15.76 -4.62 2.20
C ALA A 43 -15.23 -6.06 2.16
N ALA A 44 -13.92 -6.26 2.37
CA ALA A 44 -13.31 -7.60 2.46
C ALA A 44 -13.88 -8.43 3.63
N LEU A 45 -14.06 -7.80 4.80
CA LEU A 45 -14.69 -8.43 5.96
C LEU A 45 -16.20 -8.66 5.78
N GLY A 46 -16.86 -7.79 5.01
CA GLY A 46 -18.26 -7.95 4.64
C GLY A 46 -18.50 -9.08 3.64
N MET A 47 -17.48 -9.48 2.87
CA MET A 47 -17.62 -10.48 1.82
C MET A 47 -18.07 -11.85 2.35
N PRO A 48 -17.45 -12.45 3.39
CA PRO A 48 -17.95 -13.69 4.01
C PRO A 48 -19.41 -13.61 4.47
N VAL A 49 -19.83 -12.48 5.04
CA VAL A 49 -21.20 -12.26 5.51
C VAL A 49 -22.17 -12.17 4.33
N ALA A 50 -21.78 -11.48 3.25
CA ALA A 50 -22.58 -11.39 2.03
C ALA A 50 -22.74 -12.76 1.35
N PHE A 51 -21.66 -13.55 1.28
CA PHE A 51 -21.73 -14.93 0.78
C PHE A 51 -22.68 -15.79 1.61
N ARG A 52 -22.61 -15.69 2.95
CA ARG A 52 -23.55 -16.38 3.82
C ARG A 52 -24.99 -15.96 3.55
N ALA A 53 -25.27 -14.67 3.39
CA ALA A 53 -26.61 -14.18 3.11
C ALA A 53 -27.16 -14.71 1.77
N VAL A 54 -26.32 -14.81 0.73
CA VAL A 54 -26.71 -15.43 -0.55
C VAL A 54 -27.03 -16.91 -0.37
N ILE A 55 -26.25 -17.65 0.43
CA ILE A 55 -26.49 -19.07 0.69
C ILE A 55 -27.79 -19.27 1.48
N ASP A 56 -27.92 -18.55 2.61
CA ASP A 56 -28.99 -18.75 3.59
C ASP A 56 -30.34 -18.20 3.10
N TYR A 57 -30.37 -17.09 2.34
CA TYR A 57 -31.60 -16.42 1.92
C TYR A 57 -31.85 -16.46 0.40
N GLY A 58 -30.80 -16.59 -0.40
CA GLY A 58 -30.94 -16.75 -1.84
C GLY A 58 -31.52 -18.12 -2.19
N PHE A 59 -30.95 -19.21 -1.67
CA PHE A 59 -31.38 -20.55 -2.09
C PHE A 59 -32.53 -21.16 -1.29
N SER A 60 -32.88 -20.61 -0.11
CA SER A 60 -33.88 -21.21 0.79
C SER A 60 -35.33 -20.84 0.47
N THR A 61 -35.56 -19.76 -0.29
CA THR A 61 -36.90 -19.33 -0.70
C THR A 61 -37.05 -19.64 -2.19
N GLY A 62 -37.99 -20.52 -2.57
CA GLY A 62 -38.22 -20.94 -3.96
C GLY A 62 -38.69 -19.84 -4.93
N GLN A 63 -38.44 -18.56 -4.62
CA GLN A 63 -38.69 -17.40 -5.46
C GLN A 63 -37.37 -16.92 -6.06
N THR A 64 -37.27 -17.00 -7.40
CA THR A 64 -36.11 -16.56 -8.18
C THR A 64 -35.77 -15.07 -7.95
N ASP A 65 -36.77 -14.23 -7.69
CA ASP A 65 -36.59 -12.79 -7.43
C ASP A 65 -35.75 -12.46 -6.20
N SER A 66 -35.68 -13.36 -5.21
CA SER A 66 -34.86 -13.16 -4.01
C SER A 66 -33.37 -13.41 -4.32
N ILE A 67 -33.07 -14.43 -5.14
CA ILE A 67 -31.70 -14.79 -5.55
C ILE A 67 -31.03 -13.61 -6.25
N ASP A 68 -31.70 -13.05 -7.25
CA ASP A 68 -31.15 -11.98 -8.08
C ASP A 68 -30.77 -10.74 -7.24
N LYS A 69 -31.59 -10.40 -6.24
CA LYS A 69 -31.33 -9.27 -5.33
C LYS A 69 -30.09 -9.50 -4.46
N TYR A 70 -29.98 -10.66 -3.81
CA TYR A 70 -28.82 -10.96 -2.95
C TYR A 70 -27.54 -11.09 -3.77
N PHE A 71 -27.62 -11.65 -4.98
CA PHE A 71 -26.49 -11.72 -5.89
C PHE A 71 -26.06 -10.32 -6.36
N LEU A 72 -27.01 -9.43 -6.66
CA LEU A 72 -26.73 -8.04 -6.99
C LEU A 72 -26.02 -7.31 -5.84
N TYR A 73 -26.46 -7.48 -4.59
CA TYR A 73 -25.78 -6.90 -3.43
C TYR A 73 -24.35 -7.41 -3.26
N LEU A 74 -24.13 -8.72 -3.47
CA LEU A 74 -22.80 -9.31 -3.45
C LEU A 74 -21.92 -8.69 -4.55
N LEU A 75 -22.44 -8.55 -5.76
CA LEU A 75 -21.73 -7.96 -6.89
C LEU A 75 -21.37 -6.49 -6.63
N ILE A 76 -22.29 -5.70 -6.07
CA ILE A 76 -22.03 -4.32 -5.68
C ILE A 76 -20.92 -4.28 -4.63
N LEU A 77 -21.00 -5.13 -3.60
CA LEU A 77 -19.97 -5.19 -2.54
C LEU A 77 -18.60 -5.58 -3.10
N ALA A 78 -18.55 -6.55 -4.01
CA ALA A 78 -17.32 -6.96 -4.69
C ALA A 78 -16.76 -5.84 -5.57
N GLY A 79 -17.62 -5.11 -6.28
CA GLY A 79 -17.25 -3.93 -7.07
C GLY A 79 -16.66 -2.82 -6.20
N VAL A 80 -17.32 -2.50 -5.08
CA VAL A 80 -16.82 -1.54 -4.08
C VAL A 80 -15.44 -1.98 -3.57
N PHE A 81 -15.31 -3.24 -3.15
CA PHE A 81 -14.03 -3.78 -2.69
C PHE A 81 -12.93 -3.61 -3.75
N ALA A 82 -13.19 -4.01 -5.00
CA ALA A 82 -12.23 -3.92 -6.09
C ALA A 82 -11.81 -2.48 -6.39
N ILE A 83 -12.77 -1.55 -6.47
CA ILE A 83 -12.51 -0.13 -6.77
C ILE A 83 -11.66 0.48 -5.65
N PHE A 84 -12.03 0.31 -4.38
CA PHE A 84 -11.28 0.91 -3.27
C PHE A 84 -9.92 0.24 -3.06
N ALA A 85 -9.80 -1.07 -3.30
CA ALA A 85 -8.51 -1.75 -3.30
C ALA A 85 -7.58 -1.19 -4.39
N ALA A 86 -8.10 -0.97 -5.60
CA ALA A 86 -7.35 -0.38 -6.72
C ALA A 86 -6.96 1.09 -6.45
N LEU A 87 -7.88 1.92 -5.97
CA LEU A 87 -7.60 3.32 -5.60
C LEU A 87 -6.54 3.42 -4.52
N ARG A 88 -6.63 2.56 -3.49
CA ARG A 88 -5.61 2.44 -2.45
C ARG A 88 -4.26 2.08 -3.08
N PHE A 89 -4.21 1.05 -3.92
CA PHE A 89 -2.98 0.60 -4.57
C PHE A 89 -2.34 1.68 -5.43
N TYR A 90 -3.13 2.35 -6.27
CA TYR A 90 -2.69 3.47 -7.10
C TYR A 90 -2.11 4.62 -6.25
N THR A 91 -2.81 5.01 -5.19
CA THR A 91 -2.38 6.12 -4.33
C THR A 91 -1.06 5.79 -3.63
N VAL A 92 -0.92 4.56 -3.12
CA VAL A 92 0.32 4.11 -2.47
C VAL A 92 1.47 4.04 -3.47
N MET A 93 1.24 3.51 -4.66
CA MET A 93 2.25 3.44 -5.73
C MET A 93 2.74 4.83 -6.13
N TRP A 94 1.81 5.76 -6.38
CA TRP A 94 2.14 7.14 -6.73
C TRP A 94 2.97 7.84 -5.64
N ILE A 95 2.62 7.66 -4.36
CA ILE A 95 3.40 8.20 -3.24
C ILE A 95 4.80 7.60 -3.23
N GLY A 96 4.91 6.29 -3.44
CA GLY A 96 6.19 5.58 -3.48
C GLY A 96 7.15 6.15 -4.52
N GLU A 97 6.66 6.35 -5.76
CA GLU A 97 7.46 6.94 -6.84
C GLU A 97 7.98 8.34 -6.51
N ARG A 98 7.10 9.19 -5.97
CA ARG A 98 7.44 10.57 -5.57
C ARG A 98 8.45 10.62 -4.44
N VAL A 99 8.27 9.80 -3.41
CA VAL A 99 9.18 9.73 -2.27
C VAL A 99 10.57 9.27 -2.72
N VAL A 100 10.65 8.26 -3.59
CA VAL A 100 11.94 7.80 -4.13
C VAL A 100 12.61 8.88 -4.97
N ALA A 101 11.86 9.61 -5.80
CA ALA A 101 12.40 10.72 -6.58
C ALA A 101 12.95 11.84 -5.68
N ASP A 102 12.23 12.20 -4.61
CA ASP A 102 12.67 13.23 -3.67
C ASP A 102 13.94 12.81 -2.91
N ILE A 103 14.02 11.55 -2.47
CA ILE A 103 15.22 11.00 -1.81
C ILE A 103 16.39 11.02 -2.78
N ARG A 104 16.19 10.59 -4.02
CA ARG A 104 17.22 10.58 -5.06
C ARG A 104 17.78 11.99 -5.29
N ASN A 105 16.91 12.99 -5.40
CA ASN A 105 17.32 14.38 -5.56
C ASN A 105 18.11 14.90 -4.35
N ALA A 106 17.68 14.59 -3.13
CA ALA A 106 18.38 14.98 -1.91
C ALA A 106 19.77 14.35 -1.82
N VAL A 107 19.89 13.06 -2.14
CA VAL A 107 21.17 12.34 -2.15
C VAL A 107 22.11 12.93 -3.21
N TYR A 108 21.65 13.12 -4.46
CA TYR A 108 22.50 13.69 -5.50
C TYR A 108 22.97 15.10 -5.15
N SER A 109 22.08 15.97 -4.66
CA SER A 109 22.45 17.32 -4.24
C SER A 109 23.50 17.32 -3.14
N HIS A 110 23.50 16.33 -2.25
CA HIS A 110 24.53 16.23 -1.22
C HIS A 110 25.85 15.75 -1.81
N VAL A 111 25.84 14.67 -2.60
CA VAL A 111 27.05 14.07 -3.21
C VAL A 111 27.83 15.09 -4.06
N ILE A 112 27.15 15.93 -4.83
CA ILE A 112 27.82 16.96 -5.66
C ILE A 112 28.44 18.10 -4.86
N THR A 113 28.08 18.25 -3.58
CA THR A 113 28.66 19.28 -2.68
C THR A 113 29.84 18.76 -1.84
N LEU A 114 30.15 17.45 -1.90
CA LEU A 114 31.28 16.90 -1.16
C LEU A 114 32.63 17.32 -1.77
N CYS A 115 33.60 17.62 -0.89
CA CYS A 115 34.95 18.03 -1.29
C CYS A 115 35.64 16.99 -2.17
N PRO A 116 36.58 17.41 -3.05
CA PRO A 116 37.33 16.54 -3.97
C PRO A 116 38.05 15.36 -3.27
N SER A 117 38.42 15.50 -2.00
CA SER A 117 39.05 14.42 -1.20
C SER A 117 38.15 13.19 -1.00
N PHE A 118 36.83 13.32 -1.13
CA PHE A 118 35.91 12.18 -1.08
C PHE A 118 35.96 11.34 -2.37
N TYR A 119 36.23 11.98 -3.51
CA TYR A 119 36.36 11.34 -4.82
C TYR A 119 37.72 10.63 -5.01
N GLU A 120 38.72 10.99 -4.21
CA GLU A 120 40.03 10.33 -4.16
C GLU A 120 39.99 8.96 -3.45
N THR A 121 39.05 8.76 -2.51
CA THR A 121 38.98 7.54 -1.68
C THR A 121 38.02 6.47 -2.23
N THR A 122 37.02 6.87 -3.02
CA THR A 122 36.02 5.96 -3.60
C THR A 122 36.19 5.89 -5.11
N ARG A 123 37.00 4.93 -5.58
CA ARG A 123 37.14 4.62 -7.01
C ARG A 123 35.81 4.07 -7.54
N THR A 124 35.28 4.71 -8.58
CA THR A 124 34.09 4.32 -9.38
C THR A 124 34.20 2.94 -9.97
#